data_AF-A0A2K4FTY2-F1
#
_entry.id   AF-A0A2K4FTY2-F1
#
_cell.length_a   1.000
_cell.length_b   1.000
_cell.length_c   1.000
_cell.angle_alpha   90.00
_cell.angle_beta   90.00
_cell.angle_gamma   90.00
#
_symmetry.space_group_name_H-M   'P 1'
#
loop_
_entity.id
_entity.type
_entity.pdbx_description
1 polymer ?
#
loop_
_entity_poly.entity_id
_entity_poly.type
_entity_poly.pdbx_seq_one_letter_code
_entity_poly.pdbx_strand_id
1 'polypeptide(L)'
;VNTGHATLYWDTGWNGVQARISAGQYLAGDRGVTLDISRRFDNGVTIGAWATKTNVSAAQFGEGSFDKGIYVSIPFDALLPRSSKF
;
A
#
# COMPACT_ATOMS: atom_id res chain seq x y z
N VAL A 1 -2.85 9.00 21.70
CA VAL A 1 -2.53 9.45 20.32
C VAL A 1 -3.81 9.28 19.51
N ASN A 2 -4.29 10.31 18.81
CA ASN A 2 -5.44 10.17 17.92
C ASN A 2 -4.90 9.85 16.52
N THR A 3 -5.45 8.83 15.87
CA THR A 3 -5.06 8.42 14.52
C THR A 3 -6.27 8.49 13.59
N GLY A 4 -6.01 8.60 12.29
CA GLY A 4 -7.08 8.66 11.30
C GLY A 4 -6.55 8.99 9.92
N HIS A 5 -7.20 8.44 8.89
CA HIS A 5 -6.79 8.60 7.49
C HIS A 5 -8.01 8.83 6.60
N ALA A 6 -7.89 9.76 5.67
CA ALA A 6 -8.74 9.83 4.48
C ALA A 6 -7.99 9.11 3.35
N THR A 7 -8.70 8.23 2.62
CA THR A 7 -8.09 7.42 1.56
C THR A 7 -8.88 7.58 0.27
N LEU A 8 -8.17 7.89 -0.81
CA LEU A 8 -8.67 7.86 -2.18
C LEU A 8 -8.20 6.57 -2.85
N TYR A 9 -9.14 5.87 -3.48
CA TYR A 9 -8.87 4.72 -4.33
C TYR A 9 -9.13 5.10 -5.79
N TRP A 10 -8.20 4.74 -6.66
CA TRP A 10 -8.34 4.95 -8.09
C TRP A 10 -8.00 3.68 -8.86
N ASP A 11 -9.00 3.13 -9.53
CA ASP A 11 -8.79 2.18 -10.61
C ASP A 11 -8.39 2.95 -11.88
N THR A 12 -7.15 2.74 -12.32
CA THR A 12 -6.62 3.47 -13.48
C THR A 12 -7.18 2.97 -14.81
N GLY A 13 -7.83 1.80 -14.82
CA GLY A 13 -8.26 1.11 -16.04
C GLY A 13 -7.12 0.52 -16.87
N TRP A 14 -5.86 0.67 -16.44
CA TRP A 14 -4.70 0.22 -17.19
C TRP A 14 -4.15 -1.10 -16.64
N ASN A 15 -4.43 -2.22 -17.33
CA ASN A 15 -3.80 -3.52 -17.05
C ASN A 15 -3.86 -3.97 -15.57
N GLY A 16 -4.98 -3.68 -14.89
CA GLY A 16 -5.17 -4.02 -13.47
C GLY A 16 -4.36 -3.15 -12.49
N VAL A 17 -3.82 -2.02 -12.94
CA VAL A 17 -3.10 -1.06 -12.10
C VAL A 17 -4.07 -0.23 -11.27
N GLN A 18 -3.83 -0.20 -9.96
CA GLN A 18 -4.59 0.58 -8.99
C GLN A 18 -3.65 1.52 -8.24
N ALA A 19 -4.15 2.72 -7.96
CA ALA A 19 -3.48 3.70 -7.12
C ALA A 19 -4.32 3.96 -5.87
N ARG A 20 -3.65 4.07 -4.73
CA ARG A 20 -4.24 4.46 -3.46
C ARG A 20 -3.42 5.59 -2.85
N ILE A 21 -4.12 6.63 -2.39
CA ILE A 21 -3.52 7.75 -1.68
C ILE A 21 -4.19 7.89 -0.33
N SER A 22 -3.42 7.86 0.75
CA SER A 22 -3.93 8.01 2.12
C SER A 22 -3.25 9.19 2.79
N ALA A 23 -4.01 10.10 3.39
CA ALA A 23 -3.49 11.24 4.14
C ALA A 23 -4.09 11.27 5.55
N GLY A 24 -3.25 11.48 6.57
CA GLY A 24 -3.72 11.31 7.94
C GLY A 24 -2.65 11.43 9.02
N GLN A 25 -3.06 11.07 10.23
CA GLN A 25 -2.20 10.95 11.41
C GLN A 25 -1.91 9.47 11.71
N TYR A 26 -0.62 9.13 11.74
CA TYR A 26 -0.09 7.78 11.94
C TYR A 26 0.06 7.45 13.43
N LEU A 27 0.35 6.18 13.72
CA LEU A 27 0.44 5.66 15.10
C LEU A 27 1.50 6.36 15.95
N ALA A 28 2.60 6.80 15.33
CA ALA A 28 3.66 7.55 16.01
C ALA A 28 3.30 9.04 16.26
N GLY A 29 2.09 9.47 15.87
CA GLY A 29 1.57 10.82 16.11
C GLY A 29 1.96 11.83 15.03
N ASP A 30 2.74 11.42 14.05
CA ASP A 30 3.13 12.20 12.88
C ASP A 30 2.03 12.22 11.81
N ARG A 31 2.06 13.26 10.98
CA ARG A 31 1.09 13.45 9.89
C ARG A 31 1.78 13.32 8.56
N GLY A 32 1.14 12.63 7.63
CA GLY A 32 1.76 12.37 6.35
C GLY A 32 0.82 11.84 5.29
N VAL A 33 1.42 11.53 4.16
CA VAL A 33 0.75 10.99 2.97
C VAL A 33 1.45 9.71 2.56
N THR A 34 0.65 8.67 2.29
CA THR A 34 1.09 7.42 1.68
C THR A 34 0.58 7.36 0.24
N LEU A 35 1.47 7.07 -0.69
CA LEU A 35 1.15 6.66 -2.04
C LEU A 35 1.39 5.15 -2.16
N ASP A 36 0.44 4.44 -2.75
CA ASP A 36 0.52 3.01 -3.03
C ASP A 36 0.10 2.79 -4.48
N ILE A 37 0.93 2.06 -5.22
CA ILE A 37 0.65 1.64 -6.60
C ILE A 37 0.77 0.13 -6.64
N SER A 38 -0.25 -0.53 -7.19
CA SER A 38 -0.26 -1.98 -7.33
C SER A 38 -0.78 -2.40 -8.69
N ARG A 39 -0.41 -3.61 -9.10
CA ARG A 39 -0.95 -4.28 -10.28
C ARG A 39 -1.51 -5.63 -9.87
N ARG A 40 -2.79 -5.86 -10.20
CA ARG A 40 -3.43 -7.16 -10.12
C ARG A 40 -3.36 -7.86 -11.48
N PHE A 41 -2.92 -9.11 -11.48
CA PHE A 41 -2.88 -9.98 -12.65
C PHE A 41 -4.13 -10.86 -12.74
N ASP A 42 -4.40 -11.42 -13.91
CA ASP A 42 -5.60 -12.24 -14.16
C ASP A 42 -5.63 -13.52 -13.32
N ASN A 43 -4.47 -14.02 -12.89
CA ASN A 43 -4.35 -15.14 -11.95
C ASN A 43 -4.60 -14.76 -10.48
N GLY A 44 -5.00 -13.52 -10.21
CA GLY A 44 -5.32 -12.99 -8.89
C GLY A 44 -4.11 -12.54 -8.06
N VAL A 45 -2.87 -12.79 -8.51
CA VAL A 45 -1.67 -12.26 -7.86
C VAL A 45 -1.68 -10.74 -7.93
N THR A 46 -1.27 -10.08 -6.85
CA THR A 46 -1.09 -8.63 -6.81
C THR A 46 0.32 -8.29 -6.37
N ILE A 47 0.99 -7.41 -7.11
CA ILE A 47 2.30 -6.86 -6.73
C ILE A 47 2.13 -5.36 -6.55
N GLY A 48 2.66 -4.81 -5.47
CA GLY A 48 2.58 -3.38 -5.21
C GLY A 48 3.77 -2.82 -4.46
N ALA A 49 3.88 -1.50 -4.49
CA ALA A 49 4.86 -0.73 -3.78
C ALA A 49 4.20 0.50 -3.18
N TRP A 50 4.69 0.91 -2.02
CA TRP A 50 4.20 2.10 -1.34
C TRP A 50 5.34 2.94 -0.78
N ALA A 51 5.05 4.22 -0.59
CA ALA A 51 5.94 5.17 0.06
C ALA A 51 5.12 6.14 0.92
N THR A 52 5.59 6.43 2.13
CA THR A 52 4.94 7.28 3.12
C THR A 52 5.89 8.40 3.52
N LYS A 53 5.46 9.64 3.31
CA LYS A 53 6.19 10.82 3.77
C LYS A 53 5.41 11.54 4.85
N THR A 54 6.06 11.82 5.96
CA THR A 54 5.44 12.48 7.11
C THR A 54 6.21 13.73 7.51
N ASN A 55 5.72 14.44 8.52
CA ASN A 55 6.36 15.64 9.07
C ASN A 55 7.51 15.33 10.04
N VAL A 56 7.89 14.06 10.22
CA VAL A 56 9.07 13.67 10.99
C VAL A 56 10.34 14.11 10.25
N SER A 57 11.31 14.62 10.99
CA SER A 57 12.55 15.12 10.40
C SER A 57 13.42 13.99 9.84
N ALA A 58 14.19 14.26 8.78
CA ALA A 58 15.12 13.28 8.21
C ALA A 58 16.16 12.79 9.25
N ALA A 59 16.55 13.65 10.19
CA ALA A 59 17.45 13.29 11.29
C ALA A 59 16.83 12.23 12.24
N GLN A 60 15.49 12.20 12.35
CA GLN A 60 14.76 11.21 13.14
C GLN A 60 14.40 9.95 12.32
N PHE A 61 14.34 10.04 10.99
CA PHE A 61 14.07 8.90 10.10
C PHE A 61 15.31 8.01 9.82
N GLY A 62 16.55 8.53 9.96
CA GLY A 62 17.78 7.79 9.65
C GLY A 62 18.25 7.96 8.20
N GLU A 63 18.71 6.88 7.53
CA GLU A 63 19.23 6.91 6.13
C GLU A 63 18.16 7.21 5.05
N GLY A 64 16.90 7.45 5.43
CA GLY A 64 15.80 7.78 4.53
C GLY A 64 15.05 9.03 4.97
N SER A 65 14.36 9.70 4.05
CA SER A 65 13.44 10.82 4.37
C SER A 65 11.96 10.42 4.35
N PHE A 66 11.68 9.13 4.14
CA PHE A 66 10.35 8.54 4.00
C PHE A 66 10.40 7.02 4.15
N ASP A 67 9.31 6.43 4.61
CA ASP A 67 9.13 4.97 4.67
C ASP A 67 8.70 4.43 3.32
N LYS A 68 9.13 3.21 2.98
CA LYS A 68 8.81 2.56 1.71
C LYS A 68 8.82 1.05 1.84
N GLY A 69 8.06 0.39 0.98
CA GLY A 69 8.02 -1.07 0.93
C GLY A 69 7.46 -1.60 -0.38
N ILE A 70 7.66 -2.90 -0.60
CA ILE A 70 7.04 -3.69 -1.66
C ILE A 70 6.27 -4.84 -1.04
N TYR A 71 5.22 -5.31 -1.71
CA TYR A 71 4.44 -6.45 -1.26
C TYR A 71 3.97 -7.30 -2.44
N VAL A 72 3.73 -8.58 -2.15
CA VAL A 72 3.12 -9.54 -3.05
C VAL A 72 1.97 -10.22 -2.31
N SER A 73 0.79 -10.21 -2.90
CA SER A 73 -0.38 -10.96 -2.45
C SER A 73 -0.64 -12.11 -3.41
N ILE A 74 -0.62 -13.34 -2.89
CA ILE A 74 -0.83 -14.55 -3.66
C ILE A 74 -2.12 -15.21 -3.13
N PRO A 75 -3.14 -15.41 -3.99
CA PRO A 75 -4.35 -16.11 -3.58
C PRO A 75 -4.03 -17.58 -3.23
N PHE A 76 -4.56 -18.10 -2.12
CA PHE A 76 -4.28 -19.47 -1.69
C PHE A 76 -4.78 -20.52 -2.68
N ASP A 77 -5.84 -20.22 -3.41
CA ASP A 77 -6.37 -21.00 -4.53
C ASP A 77 -5.40 -21.11 -5.71
N ALA A 78 -4.40 -20.23 -5.84
CA ALA A 78 -3.29 -20.41 -6.78
C ALA A 78 -2.20 -21.36 -6.26
N LEU A 79 -2.17 -21.63 -4.95
CA LEU A 79 -1.21 -22.52 -4.30
C LEU A 79 -1.79 -23.92 -4.03
N LEU A 80 -3.12 -24.05 -4.01
CA LEU A 80 -3.83 -25.29 -3.69
C LEU A 80 -4.29 -26.01 -4.97
N PRO A 81 -4.25 -27.35 -5.00
CA PRO A 81 -4.66 -28.14 -6.17
C PRO A 81 -6.18 -28.11 -6.45
N ARG A 82 -6.99 -27.48 -5.59
CA ARG A 82 -8.45 -27.36 -5.75
C ARG A 82 -8.91 -25.98 -5.29
N SER A 83 -9.77 -25.35 -6.08
CA SER A 83 -10.41 -24.06 -5.76
C SER A 83 -11.42 -24.23 -4.63
N SER A 84 -11.46 -23.29 -3.67
CA SER A 84 -12.39 -23.31 -2.53
C SER A 84 -13.67 -22.48 -2.76
N LYS A 85 -13.88 -21.96 -3.97
CA LYS A 85 -15.18 -21.39 -4.35
C LYS A 85 -16.20 -22.52 -4.50
N PHE A 86 -17.10 -22.61 -3.53
CA PHE A 86 -18.33 -23.40 -3.62
C PHE A 86 -19.39 -22.64 -4.43
#